data_AF-A0A974TFP1-F1
#
_entry.id   AF-A0A974TFP1-F1
#
_cell.length_a   1.000
_cell.length_b   1.000
_cell.length_c   1.000
_cell.angle_alpha   90.00
_cell.angle_beta   90.00
_cell.angle_gamma   90.00
#
_symmetry.space_group_name_H-M   'P 1'
#
loop_
_entity.id
_entity.type
_entity.pdbx_description
1 polymer ?
#
loop_
_entity_poly.entity_id
_entity_poly.type
_entity_poly.pdbx_seq_one_letter_code
_entity_poly.pdbx_strand_id
1 'polypeptide(L)'
;MRSEIVKKEPGYIFNNCTKYLARDNSEPRHNYFGVFDGQRRALISEAWRFPVIDAHSPASAAETDAYEYNDVTFIYVAPDDEASSVELVASCASLTQPVRLNRVGNSIYFAVTLKVHKAERHRYRFIVDGSSVLDPINPQIETLPTGDVWSRFFTWAYNEPISFERWEFTLLDRLTRHILQFNSDEAKNFQARGNNEKNVANLYRLDISVGVANYIDKLVAREERHQLGAYKTCLEMLAEVLRRRHPGQDIETLKEEEFGKLYDEMADGNLVKNIINDGWDPNRYNNPSYFLYLLRRHAWTGAFSHPKYGGNPGGMAWAYMQETYKTNDNKSVTAFDWRRAIEPPLGTSTEYKG
;
A
#
# COMPACT_ATOMS: atom_id res chain seq x y z
N MET A 1 -24.17 -12.87 -18.92
CA MET A 1 -23.85 -11.45 -18.73
C MET A 1 -22.74 -11.09 -19.70
N ARG A 2 -22.81 -9.93 -20.35
CA ARG A 2 -21.72 -9.42 -21.18
C ARG A 2 -21.01 -8.36 -20.34
N SER A 3 -19.74 -8.57 -19.99
CA SER A 3 -18.98 -7.59 -19.19
C SER A 3 -18.81 -6.30 -19.96
N GLU A 4 -18.91 -5.18 -19.27
CA GLU A 4 -18.55 -3.89 -19.83
C GLU A 4 -17.02 -3.72 -19.77
N ILE A 5 -16.42 -3.45 -20.92
CA ILE A 5 -14.98 -3.19 -21.03
C ILE A 5 -14.76 -1.69 -20.79
N VAL A 6 -13.91 -1.36 -19.82
CA VAL A 6 -13.49 0.01 -19.53
C VAL A 6 -12.19 0.26 -20.26
N LYS A 7 -12.12 1.32 -21.06
CA LYS A 7 -10.89 1.69 -21.76
C LYS A 7 -9.92 2.37 -20.79
N LYS A 8 -8.70 1.85 -20.69
CA LYS A 8 -7.59 2.48 -19.96
C LYS A 8 -6.47 2.85 -20.93
N GLU A 9 -5.83 3.97 -20.66
CA GLU A 9 -4.66 4.42 -21.44
C GLU A 9 -3.43 3.56 -21.10
N PRO A 10 -2.50 3.33 -22.05
CA PRO A 10 -1.30 2.51 -21.81
C PRO A 10 -0.49 2.93 -20.58
N GLY A 11 -0.39 4.25 -20.33
CA GLY A 11 0.30 4.79 -19.16
C GLY A 11 -0.27 4.30 -17.81
N TYR A 12 -1.59 4.08 -17.71
CA TYR A 12 -2.20 3.50 -16.52
C TYR A 12 -1.70 2.06 -16.29
N ILE A 13 -1.62 1.25 -17.35
CA ILE A 13 -1.13 -0.11 -17.26
C ILE A 13 0.34 -0.13 -16.88
N PHE A 14 1.17 0.69 -17.55
CA PHE A 14 2.59 0.77 -17.23
C PHE A 14 2.81 1.19 -15.78
N ASN A 15 2.14 2.21 -15.27
CA ASN A 15 2.28 2.63 -13.87
C ASN A 15 1.99 1.51 -12.86
N ASN A 16 1.05 0.61 -13.18
CA ASN A 16 0.75 -0.54 -12.35
C ASN A 16 1.68 -1.74 -12.61
N CYS A 17 2.22 -1.91 -13.81
CA CYS A 17 3.10 -3.02 -14.14
C CYS A 17 4.57 -2.75 -13.75
N THR A 18 5.08 -1.53 -13.90
CA THR A 18 6.53 -1.27 -13.87
C THR A 18 7.16 -1.63 -12.53
N LYS A 19 6.53 -1.29 -11.41
CA LYS A 19 7.03 -1.63 -10.06
C LYS A 19 7.14 -3.15 -9.82
N TYR A 20 6.24 -3.92 -10.42
CA TYR A 20 6.00 -5.32 -10.06
C TYR A 20 6.51 -6.31 -11.12
N LEU A 21 6.44 -5.96 -12.40
CA LEU A 21 6.53 -6.89 -13.54
C LEU A 21 7.60 -6.52 -14.59
N ALA A 22 8.23 -5.34 -14.50
CA ALA A 22 9.23 -4.88 -15.48
C ALA A 22 10.69 -5.19 -15.09
N ARG A 23 10.89 -6.13 -14.16
CA ARG A 23 12.21 -6.44 -13.62
C ARG A 23 12.90 -7.50 -14.46
N ASP A 24 14.07 -7.15 -15.00
CA ASP A 24 15.00 -8.12 -15.63
C ASP A 24 15.83 -8.89 -14.60
N ASN A 25 15.66 -8.56 -13.31
CA ASN A 25 16.34 -9.22 -12.22
C ASN A 25 15.67 -10.57 -11.90
N SER A 26 16.44 -11.65 -12.00
CA SER A 26 16.02 -13.03 -11.72
C SER A 26 16.20 -13.46 -10.25
N GLU A 27 16.56 -12.55 -9.34
CA GLU A 27 16.70 -12.86 -7.92
C GLU A 27 15.33 -13.02 -7.23
N PRO A 28 15.10 -14.09 -6.45
CA PRO A 28 13.84 -14.35 -5.73
C PRO A 28 13.67 -13.48 -4.47
N ARG A 29 13.67 -12.15 -4.64
CA ARG A 29 13.65 -11.17 -3.55
C ARG A 29 12.32 -11.13 -2.77
N HIS A 30 11.24 -11.65 -3.34
CA HIS A 30 9.89 -11.66 -2.75
C HIS A 30 9.46 -13.06 -2.32
N ASN A 31 10.44 -13.97 -2.17
CA ASN A 31 10.23 -15.31 -1.67
C ASN A 31 10.41 -15.37 -0.15
N TYR A 32 9.38 -14.95 0.57
CA TYR A 32 9.38 -15.01 2.02
C TYR A 32 9.30 -16.46 2.49
N PHE A 33 10.30 -16.90 3.26
CA PHE A 33 10.36 -18.24 3.87
C PHE A 33 10.34 -19.42 2.87
N GLY A 34 10.78 -19.23 1.62
CA GLY A 34 10.86 -20.30 0.61
C GLY A 34 9.51 -20.72 0.00
N VAL A 35 8.41 -20.03 0.33
CA VAL A 35 7.03 -20.39 -0.08
C VAL A 35 6.86 -20.39 -1.60
N PHE A 36 7.69 -19.64 -2.32
CA PHE A 36 7.60 -19.44 -3.76
C PHE A 36 8.84 -19.94 -4.52
N ASP A 37 9.60 -20.88 -3.95
CA ASP A 37 10.78 -21.47 -4.59
C ASP A 37 10.46 -21.94 -6.02
N GLY A 38 11.30 -21.52 -6.97
CA GLY A 38 11.18 -21.86 -8.40
C GLY A 38 9.98 -21.23 -9.13
N GLN A 39 9.18 -20.38 -8.48
CA GLN A 39 8.01 -19.75 -9.09
C GLN A 39 8.31 -18.31 -9.53
N ARG A 40 7.76 -17.89 -10.68
CA ARG A 40 7.94 -16.52 -11.21
C ARG A 40 7.56 -15.41 -10.20
N ARG A 41 6.58 -15.68 -9.34
CA ARG A 41 6.13 -14.75 -8.29
C ARG A 41 7.18 -14.44 -7.22
N ALA A 42 8.19 -15.29 -7.03
CA ALA A 42 9.32 -14.99 -6.16
C ALA A 42 10.12 -13.76 -6.63
N LEU A 43 10.04 -13.44 -7.92
CA LEU A 43 10.69 -12.31 -8.57
C LEU A 43 9.82 -11.03 -8.56
N ILE A 44 8.54 -11.16 -8.21
CA ILE A 44 7.52 -10.12 -8.37
C ILE A 44 7.19 -9.51 -7.01
N SER A 45 7.37 -8.20 -6.89
CA SER A 45 6.97 -7.48 -5.67
C SER A 45 5.43 -7.42 -5.58
N GLU A 46 4.87 -7.64 -4.39
CA GLU A 46 3.43 -7.48 -4.11
C GLU A 46 2.50 -8.17 -5.12
N ALA A 47 2.84 -9.39 -5.57
CA ALA A 47 2.10 -10.13 -6.61
C ALA A 47 0.60 -10.33 -6.29
N TRP A 48 0.21 -10.24 -5.02
CA TRP A 48 -1.19 -10.29 -4.55
C TRP A 48 -2.06 -9.11 -5.00
N ARG A 49 -1.45 -8.04 -5.55
CA ARG A 49 -2.16 -6.87 -6.12
C ARG A 49 -2.76 -7.12 -7.50
N PHE A 50 -2.50 -8.27 -8.12
CA PHE A 50 -3.04 -8.62 -9.43
C PHE A 50 -4.21 -9.61 -9.32
N PRO A 51 -5.29 -9.44 -10.11
CA PRO A 51 -5.54 -8.34 -11.05
C PRO A 51 -5.68 -7.00 -10.31
N VAL A 52 -5.38 -5.89 -10.98
CA VAL A 52 -5.45 -4.56 -10.36
C VAL A 52 -6.92 -4.22 -10.14
N ILE A 53 -7.27 -3.86 -8.91
CA ILE A 53 -8.62 -3.46 -8.54
C ILE A 53 -8.58 -1.97 -8.23
N ASP A 54 -9.45 -1.20 -8.86
CA ASP A 54 -9.54 0.24 -8.65
C ASP A 54 -11.00 0.67 -8.47
N ALA A 55 -11.22 1.88 -7.97
CA ALA A 55 -12.54 2.48 -7.94
C ALA A 55 -13.02 2.73 -9.37
N HIS A 56 -14.29 2.40 -9.67
CA HIS A 56 -14.89 2.83 -10.92
C HIS A 56 -15.04 4.34 -10.92
N SER A 57 -14.46 5.00 -11.93
CA SER A 57 -14.70 6.42 -12.19
C SER A 57 -15.67 6.53 -13.35
N PRO A 58 -16.89 7.04 -13.13
CA PRO A 58 -17.85 7.21 -14.19
C PRO A 58 -17.35 8.20 -15.23
N ALA A 59 -17.86 8.09 -16.47
CA ALA A 59 -17.47 8.99 -17.55
C ALA A 59 -18.07 10.39 -17.37
N SER A 60 -19.14 10.50 -16.58
CA SER A 60 -19.81 11.74 -16.25
C SER A 60 -20.18 11.81 -14.77
N ALA A 61 -20.20 13.02 -14.18
CA ALA A 61 -20.61 13.22 -12.79
C ALA A 61 -22.10 12.89 -12.52
N ALA A 62 -22.89 12.65 -13.57
CA ALA A 62 -24.30 12.27 -13.49
C ALA A 62 -24.50 10.76 -13.30
N GLU A 63 -23.49 9.94 -13.59
CA GLU A 63 -23.52 8.50 -13.35
C GLU A 63 -23.21 8.21 -11.87
N THR A 64 -24.16 7.58 -11.18
CA THR A 64 -24.07 7.27 -9.75
C THR A 64 -23.53 5.85 -9.48
N ASP A 65 -23.15 5.12 -10.51
CA ASP A 65 -22.74 3.71 -10.41
C ASP A 65 -21.29 3.51 -9.97
N ALA A 66 -20.52 4.60 -9.81
CA ALA A 66 -19.22 4.61 -9.13
C ALA A 66 -19.24 3.88 -7.77
N TYR A 67 -20.40 3.93 -7.09
CA TYR A 67 -20.60 3.27 -5.81
C TYR A 67 -20.77 1.75 -5.92
N GLU A 68 -21.24 1.23 -7.05
CA GLU A 68 -21.58 -0.18 -7.23
C GLU A 68 -20.44 -1.01 -7.82
N TYR A 69 -19.51 -0.38 -8.56
CA TYR A 69 -18.52 -1.10 -9.37
C TYR A 69 -17.06 -0.77 -9.02
N ASN A 70 -16.18 -1.73 -9.30
CA ASN A 70 -14.75 -1.58 -9.43
C ASN A 70 -14.33 -1.68 -10.91
N ASP A 71 -13.22 -1.03 -11.24
CA ASP A 71 -12.48 -1.31 -12.47
C ASP A 71 -11.44 -2.39 -12.17
N VAL A 72 -11.59 -3.56 -12.76
CA VAL A 72 -10.68 -4.70 -12.57
C VAL A 72 -9.84 -4.90 -13.82
N THR A 73 -8.54 -4.63 -13.71
CA THR A 73 -7.59 -4.74 -14.81
C THR A 73 -6.80 -6.03 -14.72
N PHE A 74 -7.07 -6.94 -15.66
CA PHE A 74 -6.33 -8.18 -15.84
C PHE A 74 -5.13 -7.92 -16.73
N ILE A 75 -3.97 -8.41 -16.32
CA ILE A 75 -2.71 -8.23 -17.03
C ILE A 75 -2.04 -9.60 -17.18
N TYR A 76 -1.58 -9.89 -18.39
CA TYR A 76 -0.73 -11.03 -18.68
C TYR A 76 0.62 -10.54 -19.21
N VAL A 77 1.71 -11.14 -18.72
CA VAL A 77 3.08 -10.85 -19.15
C VAL A 77 3.54 -11.96 -20.07
N ALA A 78 3.75 -11.65 -21.34
CA ALA A 78 4.30 -12.55 -22.35
C ALA A 78 5.80 -12.26 -22.53
N PRO A 79 6.70 -12.89 -21.74
CA PRO A 79 8.13 -12.75 -21.97
C PRO A 79 8.48 -13.23 -23.39
N ASP A 80 9.47 -12.59 -24.00
CA ASP A 80 10.03 -12.96 -25.31
C ASP A 80 9.07 -12.92 -26.52
N ASP A 81 7.98 -12.16 -26.40
CA ASP A 81 7.01 -11.93 -27.48
C ASP A 81 6.28 -13.20 -27.99
N GLU A 82 6.36 -14.29 -27.23
CA GLU A 82 5.91 -15.62 -27.67
C GLU A 82 4.39 -15.76 -27.76
N ALA A 83 3.63 -14.97 -26.99
CA ALA A 83 2.17 -15.06 -26.99
C ALA A 83 1.56 -14.27 -28.16
N SER A 84 0.91 -14.97 -29.08
CA SER A 84 0.22 -14.36 -30.22
C SER A 84 -1.19 -13.86 -29.83
N SER A 85 -1.81 -14.52 -28.86
CA SER A 85 -3.16 -14.24 -28.39
C SER A 85 -3.31 -14.53 -26.91
N VAL A 86 -3.98 -13.62 -26.20
CA VAL A 86 -4.32 -13.78 -24.79
C VAL A 86 -5.78 -13.43 -24.59
N GLU A 87 -6.52 -14.32 -23.95
CA GLU A 87 -7.93 -14.13 -23.61
C GLU A 87 -8.18 -14.44 -22.14
N LEU A 88 -9.29 -13.94 -21.61
CA LEU A 88 -9.72 -14.08 -20.23
C LEU A 88 -11.01 -14.87 -20.17
N VAL A 89 -11.03 -15.92 -19.36
CA VAL A 89 -12.26 -16.59 -18.94
C VAL A 89 -12.44 -16.31 -17.46
N ALA A 90 -13.54 -15.66 -17.07
CA ALA A 90 -13.75 -15.23 -15.69
C ALA A 90 -15.22 -15.28 -15.27
N SER A 91 -15.48 -15.51 -13.98
CA SER A 91 -16.84 -15.52 -13.43
C SER A 91 -17.48 -14.14 -13.33
N CYS A 92 -16.68 -13.06 -13.32
CA CYS A 92 -17.16 -11.67 -13.50
C CYS A 92 -17.46 -11.34 -14.97
N ALA A 93 -17.27 -12.30 -15.87
CA ALA A 93 -17.48 -12.13 -17.29
C ALA A 93 -18.31 -13.25 -17.90
N SER A 94 -17.78 -13.91 -18.92
CA SER A 94 -18.36 -15.13 -19.45
C SER A 94 -17.40 -16.29 -19.22
N LEU A 95 -17.94 -17.40 -18.76
CA LEU A 95 -17.20 -18.66 -18.66
C LEU A 95 -17.15 -19.43 -19.98
N THR A 96 -17.92 -19.01 -20.99
CA THR A 96 -18.04 -19.69 -22.29
C THR A 96 -17.61 -18.82 -23.47
N GLN A 97 -17.45 -17.52 -23.26
CA GLN A 97 -17.02 -16.56 -24.29
C GLN A 97 -15.81 -15.79 -23.73
N PRO A 98 -14.58 -16.22 -24.05
CA PRO A 98 -13.38 -15.55 -23.58
C PRO A 98 -13.35 -14.07 -24.01
N VAL A 99 -12.83 -13.21 -23.13
CA VAL A 99 -12.64 -11.79 -23.41
C VAL A 99 -11.19 -11.57 -23.84
N ARG A 100 -10.97 -11.07 -25.04
CA ARG A 100 -9.63 -10.80 -25.56
C ARG A 100 -8.91 -9.71 -24.75
N LEU A 101 -7.67 -9.98 -24.35
CA LEU A 101 -6.74 -8.96 -23.87
C LEU A 101 -6.04 -8.31 -25.06
N ASN A 102 -5.82 -7.01 -24.98
CA ASN A 102 -5.10 -6.26 -26.01
C ASN A 102 -3.67 -6.03 -25.58
N ARG A 103 -2.74 -6.12 -26.55
CA ARG A 103 -1.35 -5.74 -26.33
C ARG A 103 -1.26 -4.25 -26.02
N VAL A 104 -0.46 -3.91 -25.01
CA VAL A 104 -0.35 -2.54 -24.48
C VAL A 104 0.85 -1.86 -25.11
N GLY A 105 0.61 -1.03 -26.12
CA GLY A 105 1.66 -0.39 -26.91
C GLY A 105 2.62 -1.43 -27.51
N ASN A 106 3.91 -1.12 -27.53
CA ASN A 106 4.96 -2.04 -27.98
C ASN A 106 5.62 -2.78 -26.80
N SER A 107 4.81 -3.27 -25.86
CA SER A 107 5.30 -3.95 -24.65
C SER A 107 4.92 -5.42 -24.61
N ILE A 108 5.52 -6.15 -23.67
CA ILE A 108 5.22 -7.56 -23.34
C ILE A 108 3.89 -7.75 -22.59
N TYR A 109 3.15 -6.67 -22.33
CA TYR A 109 1.91 -6.71 -21.55
C TYR A 109 0.69 -6.82 -22.45
N PHE A 110 -0.18 -7.76 -22.09
CA PHE A 110 -1.56 -7.83 -22.57
C PHE A 110 -2.47 -7.41 -21.42
N ALA A 111 -3.49 -6.59 -21.69
CA ALA A 111 -4.41 -6.16 -20.66
C ALA A 111 -5.86 -6.01 -21.14
N VAL A 112 -6.79 -6.16 -20.20
CA VAL A 112 -8.20 -5.76 -20.34
C VAL A 112 -8.72 -5.28 -19.00
N THR A 113 -9.52 -4.21 -19.00
CA THR A 113 -10.19 -3.73 -17.80
C THR A 113 -11.69 -3.99 -17.92
N LEU A 114 -12.25 -4.65 -16.90
CA LEU A 114 -13.67 -4.95 -16.80
C LEU A 114 -14.30 -4.13 -15.67
N LYS A 115 -15.52 -3.67 -15.88
CA LYS A 115 -16.37 -3.15 -14.81
C LYS A 115 -17.02 -4.32 -14.07
N VAL A 116 -16.79 -4.42 -12.76
CA VAL A 116 -17.20 -5.57 -11.93
C VAL A 116 -17.84 -5.09 -10.64
N HIS A 117 -18.89 -5.76 -10.15
CA HIS A 117 -19.55 -5.39 -8.90
C HIS A 117 -18.59 -5.47 -7.71
N LYS A 118 -18.79 -4.55 -6.76
CA LYS A 118 -18.08 -4.51 -5.47
C LYS A 118 -18.48 -5.66 -4.55
N ALA A 119 -17.61 -5.97 -3.59
CA ALA A 119 -17.80 -6.99 -2.55
C ALA A 119 -18.04 -8.42 -3.08
N GLU A 120 -17.52 -8.74 -4.26
CA GLU A 120 -17.68 -10.05 -4.89
C GLU A 120 -16.35 -10.82 -4.97
N ARG A 121 -16.47 -12.14 -5.01
CA ARG A 121 -15.35 -13.06 -5.21
C ARG A 121 -15.47 -13.68 -6.59
N HIS A 122 -14.41 -13.58 -7.37
CA HIS A 122 -14.38 -14.12 -8.72
C HIS A 122 -13.22 -15.07 -8.96
N ARG A 123 -13.41 -15.94 -9.94
CA ARG A 123 -12.40 -16.86 -10.45
C ARG A 123 -12.13 -16.58 -11.92
N TYR A 124 -10.90 -16.81 -12.35
CA TYR A 124 -10.49 -16.62 -13.73
C TYR A 124 -9.31 -17.51 -14.13
N ARG A 125 -9.12 -17.64 -15.45
CA ARG A 125 -7.96 -18.21 -16.11
C ARG A 125 -7.66 -17.39 -17.36
N PHE A 126 -6.40 -17.41 -17.79
CA PHE A 126 -6.04 -16.95 -19.12
C PHE A 126 -6.13 -18.09 -20.12
N ILE A 127 -6.43 -17.76 -21.38
CA ILE A 127 -6.21 -18.63 -22.52
C ILE A 127 -5.09 -17.98 -23.33
N VAL A 128 -3.95 -18.64 -23.41
CA VAL A 128 -2.76 -18.17 -24.13
C VAL A 128 -2.55 -19.12 -25.29
N ASP A 129 -2.72 -18.60 -26.51
CA ASP A 129 -2.61 -19.38 -27.76
C ASP A 129 -3.42 -20.70 -27.71
N GLY A 130 -4.65 -20.61 -27.21
CA GLY A 130 -5.59 -21.72 -27.07
C GLY A 130 -5.41 -22.58 -25.81
N SER A 131 -4.32 -22.40 -25.06
CA SER A 131 -4.04 -23.16 -23.84
C SER A 131 -4.53 -22.42 -22.59
N SER A 132 -5.32 -23.11 -21.75
CA SER A 132 -5.78 -22.55 -20.48
C SER A 132 -4.69 -22.58 -19.42
N VAL A 133 -4.36 -21.42 -18.85
CA VAL A 133 -3.33 -21.26 -17.83
C VAL A 133 -3.83 -20.44 -16.64
N LEU A 134 -3.29 -20.72 -15.46
CA LEU A 134 -3.46 -19.85 -14.30
C LEU A 134 -2.75 -18.53 -14.53
N ASP A 135 -3.18 -17.49 -13.81
CA ASP A 135 -2.41 -16.26 -13.73
C ASP A 135 -1.04 -16.57 -13.09
N PRO A 136 0.07 -16.37 -13.82
CA PRO A 136 1.41 -16.66 -13.31
C PRO A 136 1.85 -15.70 -12.19
N ILE A 137 1.19 -14.54 -12.07
CA ILE A 137 1.47 -13.48 -11.11
C ILE A 137 0.66 -13.69 -9.84
N ASN A 138 -0.67 -13.80 -9.98
CA ASN A 138 -1.58 -13.83 -8.83
C ASN A 138 -1.41 -15.12 -8.02
N PRO A 139 -1.01 -15.03 -6.73
CA PRO A 139 -0.82 -16.22 -5.90
C PRO A 139 -2.11 -16.88 -5.42
N GLN A 140 -3.24 -16.18 -5.54
CA GLN A 140 -4.51 -16.62 -4.99
C GLN A 140 -5.18 -17.61 -5.93
N ILE A 141 -5.42 -18.83 -5.44
CA ILE A 141 -6.06 -19.91 -6.19
C ILE A 141 -7.29 -20.47 -5.46
N GLU A 142 -8.20 -21.08 -6.21
CA GLU A 142 -9.32 -21.87 -5.73
C GLU A 142 -9.34 -23.21 -6.47
N THR A 143 -9.40 -24.32 -5.71
CA THR A 143 -9.63 -25.65 -6.28
C THR A 143 -11.11 -25.97 -6.13
N LEU A 144 -11.81 -26.22 -7.24
CA LEU A 144 -13.21 -26.58 -7.25
C LEU A 144 -13.39 -28.06 -6.84
N PRO A 145 -14.59 -28.48 -6.41
CA PRO A 145 -14.89 -29.89 -6.11
C PRO A 145 -14.62 -30.84 -7.28
N THR A 146 -14.60 -30.33 -8.52
CA THR A 146 -14.25 -31.08 -9.73
C THR A 146 -12.75 -31.38 -9.86
N GLY A 147 -11.91 -30.78 -9.00
CA GLY A 147 -10.44 -30.81 -9.09
C GLY A 147 -9.84 -29.68 -9.91
N ASP A 148 -10.67 -28.88 -10.60
CA ASP A 148 -10.19 -27.76 -11.40
C ASP A 148 -9.61 -26.63 -10.55
N VAL A 149 -8.40 -26.18 -10.88
CA VAL A 149 -7.72 -25.07 -10.20
C VAL A 149 -7.93 -23.76 -10.96
N TRP A 150 -8.33 -22.70 -10.27
CA TRP A 150 -8.56 -21.38 -10.87
C TRP A 150 -7.77 -20.30 -10.12
N SER A 151 -7.34 -19.25 -10.80
CA SER A 151 -6.91 -18.02 -10.13
C SER A 151 -8.15 -17.33 -9.57
N ARG A 152 -8.01 -16.64 -8.43
CA ARG A 152 -9.13 -15.94 -7.78
C ARG A 152 -8.77 -14.52 -7.36
N PHE A 153 -9.76 -13.65 -7.25
CA PHE A 153 -9.61 -12.31 -6.71
C PHE A 153 -10.91 -11.84 -6.03
N PHE A 154 -10.82 -10.71 -5.32
CA PHE A 154 -11.91 -10.15 -4.52
C PHE A 154 -12.05 -8.66 -4.83
N THR A 155 -13.23 -8.21 -5.25
CA THR A 155 -13.49 -6.77 -5.43
C THR A 155 -13.63 -6.05 -4.09
N TRP A 156 -13.36 -4.75 -4.08
CA TRP A 156 -13.45 -3.94 -2.86
C TRP A 156 -14.92 -3.71 -2.50
N ALA A 157 -15.26 -3.68 -1.22
CA ALA A 157 -16.66 -3.55 -0.78
C ALA A 157 -17.13 -2.10 -0.64
N TYR A 158 -16.25 -1.15 -0.28
CA TYR A 158 -16.65 0.22 0.02
C TYR A 158 -15.44 1.15 0.12
N ASN A 159 -15.47 2.28 -0.60
CA ASN A 159 -14.46 3.34 -0.51
C ASN A 159 -15.17 4.60 0.01
N GLU A 160 -15.03 4.88 1.30
CA GLU A 160 -15.41 6.18 1.86
C GLU A 160 -14.32 7.19 1.46
N PRO A 161 -14.66 8.39 0.94
CA PRO A 161 -13.64 9.37 0.56
C PRO A 161 -12.89 9.94 1.77
N ILE A 162 -13.45 9.80 2.98
CA ILE A 162 -12.86 10.19 4.26
C ILE A 162 -13.38 9.20 5.31
N SER A 163 -12.49 8.42 5.94
CA SER A 163 -12.86 7.49 7.02
C SER A 163 -12.66 8.09 8.41
N PHE A 164 -11.79 9.09 8.55
CA PHE A 164 -11.54 9.78 9.81
C PHE A 164 -12.21 11.15 9.93
N GLU A 165 -12.80 11.40 11.10
CA GLU A 165 -13.23 12.74 11.50
C GLU A 165 -12.03 13.66 11.74
N ARG A 166 -12.26 14.97 11.74
CA ARG A 166 -11.18 15.97 11.88
C ARG A 166 -10.34 15.78 13.16
N TRP A 167 -10.98 15.43 14.27
CA TRP A 167 -10.27 15.22 15.54
C TRP A 167 -9.45 13.91 15.53
N GLU A 168 -9.96 12.86 14.87
CA GLU A 168 -9.24 11.59 14.68
C GLU A 168 -8.01 11.79 13.80
N PHE A 169 -8.18 12.54 12.71
CA PHE A 169 -7.10 12.91 11.82
C PHE A 169 -6.03 13.72 12.55
N THR A 170 -6.43 14.64 13.42
CA THR A 170 -5.49 15.43 14.22
C THR A 170 -4.71 14.57 15.20
N LEU A 171 -5.39 13.67 15.91
CA LEU A 171 -4.73 12.72 16.82
C LEU A 171 -3.76 11.80 16.07
N LEU A 172 -4.17 11.30 14.90
CA LEU A 172 -3.36 10.46 14.04
C LEU A 172 -2.12 11.19 13.51
N ASP A 173 -2.27 12.44 13.05
CA ASP A 173 -1.18 13.30 12.63
C ASP A 173 -0.14 13.48 13.75
N ARG A 174 -0.60 13.74 14.99
CA ARG A 174 0.29 13.92 16.15
C ARG A 174 1.04 12.65 16.53
N LEU A 175 0.36 11.50 16.55
CA LEU A 175 1.00 10.21 16.83
C LEU A 175 1.99 9.81 15.72
N THR A 176 1.66 10.06 14.45
CA THR A 176 2.55 9.74 13.32
C THR A 176 3.79 10.62 13.31
N ARG A 177 3.71 11.90 13.71
CA ARG A 177 4.90 12.76 13.93
C ARG A 177 5.85 12.20 14.98
N HIS A 178 5.33 11.62 16.06
CA HIS A 178 6.19 11.00 17.07
C HIS A 178 6.90 9.74 16.54
N ILE A 179 6.20 8.92 15.74
CA ILE A 179 6.78 7.72 15.11
C ILE A 179 7.89 8.09 14.13
N LEU A 180 7.67 9.14 13.35
CA LEU A 180 8.57 9.57 12.29
C LEU A 180 9.64 10.49 12.89
N GLN A 181 10.82 9.93 13.16
CA GLN A 181 11.95 10.62 13.80
C GLN A 181 12.59 11.75 12.96
N PHE A 182 11.99 12.09 11.80
CA PHE A 182 12.49 13.08 10.85
C PHE A 182 12.38 14.53 11.34
N ASN A 183 11.61 14.78 12.41
CA ASN A 183 11.49 16.09 13.06
C ASN A 183 12.38 16.24 14.31
N SER A 184 13.18 15.22 14.65
CA SER A 184 14.14 15.29 15.75
C SER A 184 15.27 16.29 15.46
N ASP A 185 15.95 16.78 16.51
CA ASP A 185 17.10 17.66 16.33
C ASP A 185 18.27 16.95 15.62
N GLU A 186 18.41 15.64 15.80
CA GLU A 186 19.36 14.80 15.08
C GLU A 186 19.06 14.75 13.57
N ALA A 187 17.78 14.57 13.19
CA ALA A 187 17.36 14.60 11.80
C ALA A 187 17.52 15.99 11.17
N LYS A 188 17.26 17.07 11.91
CA LYS A 188 17.53 18.45 11.46
C LYS A 188 19.03 18.68 11.23
N ASN A 189 19.88 18.17 12.13
CA ASN A 189 21.34 18.22 11.97
C ASN A 189 21.82 17.40 10.77
N PHE A 190 21.20 16.25 10.50
CA PHE A 190 21.46 15.46 9.29
C PHE A 190 21.08 16.23 8.02
N GLN A 191 19.89 16.83 7.97
CA GLN A 191 19.47 17.69 6.85
C GLN A 191 20.44 18.85 6.63
N ALA A 192 20.85 19.55 7.70
CA ALA A 192 21.80 20.66 7.62
C ALA A 192 23.16 20.25 7.03
N ARG A 193 23.62 19.01 7.27
CA ARG A 193 24.84 18.45 6.65
C ARG A 193 24.67 18.19 5.14
N GLY A 194 23.47 17.82 4.70
CA GLY A 194 23.15 17.56 3.28
C GLY A 194 22.91 18.82 2.43
N ASN A 195 22.62 19.96 3.04
CA ASN A 195 22.25 21.23 2.37
C ASN A 195 23.38 21.95 1.60
N ASN A 196 24.60 21.40 1.55
CA ASN A 196 25.70 22.00 0.77
C ASN A 196 25.51 21.85 -0.76
N GLU A 197 24.58 21.02 -1.22
CA GLU A 197 24.17 20.95 -2.62
C GLU A 197 23.06 21.98 -2.90
N LYS A 198 23.30 22.91 -3.85
CA LYS A 198 22.48 24.10 -4.15
C LYS A 198 21.00 23.85 -4.55
N ASN A 199 20.51 22.62 -4.53
CA ASN A 199 19.13 22.26 -4.90
C ASN A 199 18.21 21.96 -3.71
N VAL A 200 18.68 22.09 -2.47
CA VAL A 200 17.93 21.66 -1.28
C VAL A 200 16.93 22.70 -0.74
N ALA A 201 16.99 23.96 -1.20
CA ALA A 201 16.17 25.05 -0.65
C ALA A 201 14.63 24.85 -0.81
N ASN A 202 14.20 23.95 -1.71
CA ASN A 202 12.79 23.61 -1.91
C ASN A 202 12.40 22.21 -1.38
N LEU A 203 13.30 21.53 -0.64
CA LEU A 203 12.99 20.23 -0.05
C LEU A 203 12.19 20.45 1.22
N TYR A 204 10.87 20.49 1.03
CA TYR A 204 9.87 20.31 2.09
C TYR A 204 10.30 19.11 2.98
N ARG A 205 10.05 19.24 4.29
CA ARG A 205 10.40 18.28 5.36
C ARG A 205 10.51 16.83 4.89
N LEU A 206 11.50 16.09 5.41
CA LEU A 206 11.66 14.64 5.21
C LEU A 206 10.38 13.85 5.56
N ASP A 207 9.42 14.44 6.27
CA ASP A 207 8.07 13.93 6.44
C ASP A 207 7.01 15.05 6.33
N ILE A 208 5.88 14.73 5.71
CA ILE A 208 4.64 15.49 5.87
C ILE A 208 3.68 14.54 6.59
N SER A 209 3.64 14.61 7.91
CA SER A 209 2.78 13.76 8.76
C SER A 209 1.30 13.82 8.36
N VAL A 210 0.83 14.97 7.86
CA VAL A 210 -0.51 15.13 7.28
C VAL A 210 -0.70 14.27 6.02
N GLY A 211 0.34 14.12 5.21
CA GLY A 211 0.36 13.21 4.06
C GLY A 211 0.31 11.74 4.49
N VAL A 212 0.94 11.42 5.62
CA VAL A 212 0.93 10.07 6.20
C VAL A 212 -0.44 9.75 6.80
N ALA A 213 -1.04 10.64 7.58
CA ALA A 213 -2.40 10.47 8.10
C ALA A 213 -3.42 10.30 6.94
N ASN A 214 -3.27 11.06 5.85
CA ASN A 214 -4.08 10.90 4.63
C ASN A 214 -3.82 9.56 3.93
N TYR A 215 -2.57 9.09 3.89
CA TYR A 215 -2.27 7.74 3.40
C TYR A 215 -2.98 6.67 4.25
N ILE A 216 -2.90 6.78 5.58
CA ILE A 216 -3.56 5.84 6.49
C ILE A 216 -5.07 5.86 6.25
N ASP A 217 -5.69 7.04 6.15
CA ASP A 217 -7.12 7.20 5.84
C ASP A 217 -7.51 6.45 4.55
N LYS A 218 -6.73 6.63 3.47
CA LYS A 218 -6.95 5.94 2.20
C LYS A 218 -6.75 4.42 2.29
N LEU A 219 -5.74 3.99 3.05
CA LEU A 219 -5.42 2.58 3.24
C LEU A 219 -6.55 1.88 3.99
N VAL A 220 -7.05 2.46 5.09
CA VAL A 220 -8.17 1.90 5.86
C VAL A 220 -9.52 2.14 5.20
N ALA A 221 -9.62 3.06 4.24
CA ALA A 221 -10.81 3.19 3.41
C ALA A 221 -10.89 2.06 2.35
N ARG A 222 -9.77 1.39 2.03
CA ARG A 222 -9.64 0.45 0.90
C ARG A 222 -9.01 -0.88 1.32
N GLU A 223 -7.70 -1.01 1.17
CA GLU A 223 -6.98 -2.28 1.26
C GLU A 223 -7.02 -2.88 2.68
N GLU A 224 -7.10 -2.03 3.70
CA GLU A 224 -7.10 -2.42 5.11
C GLU A 224 -8.35 -1.99 5.86
N ARG A 225 -9.52 -1.99 5.18
CA ARG A 225 -10.80 -1.65 5.81
C ARG A 225 -11.13 -2.44 7.07
N HIS A 226 -10.69 -3.68 7.14
CA HIS A 226 -10.84 -4.52 8.34
C HIS A 226 -10.13 -3.95 9.58
N GLN A 227 -9.16 -3.04 9.40
CA GLN A 227 -8.47 -2.34 10.48
C GLN A 227 -9.17 -1.04 10.93
N LEU A 228 -10.13 -0.52 10.17
CA LEU A 228 -10.80 0.75 10.49
C LEU A 228 -11.45 0.74 11.88
N GLY A 229 -12.08 -0.38 12.27
CA GLY A 229 -12.69 -0.53 13.59
C GLY A 229 -11.68 -0.42 14.74
N ALA A 230 -10.46 -0.91 14.53
CA ALA A 230 -9.37 -0.76 15.51
C ALA A 230 -8.97 0.71 15.64
N TYR A 231 -8.80 1.43 14.53
CA TYR A 231 -8.48 2.85 14.55
C TYR A 231 -9.57 3.68 15.24
N LYS A 232 -10.84 3.50 14.87
CA LYS A 232 -11.96 4.22 15.50
C LYS A 232 -11.98 4.03 17.01
N THR A 233 -11.93 2.77 17.45
CA THR A 233 -11.97 2.41 18.87
C THR A 233 -10.76 2.98 19.61
N CYS A 234 -9.56 2.79 19.09
CA CYS A 234 -8.34 3.23 19.78
C CYS A 234 -8.20 4.75 19.80
N LEU A 235 -8.50 5.45 18.70
CA LEU A 235 -8.42 6.92 18.67
C LEU A 235 -9.43 7.56 19.64
N GLU A 236 -10.64 7.00 19.75
CA GLU A 236 -11.63 7.42 20.75
C GLU A 236 -11.11 7.24 22.18
N MET A 237 -10.56 6.06 22.50
CA MET A 237 -10.02 5.78 23.84
C MET A 237 -8.81 6.66 24.18
N LEU A 238 -7.94 6.93 23.20
CA LEU A 238 -6.81 7.85 23.38
C LEU A 238 -7.27 9.29 23.57
N ALA A 239 -8.30 9.73 22.84
CA ALA A 239 -8.91 11.03 23.05
C ALA A 239 -9.52 11.13 24.46
N GLU A 240 -10.14 10.07 24.96
CA GLU A 240 -10.65 10.02 26.34
C GLU A 240 -9.51 10.13 27.37
N VAL A 241 -8.43 9.36 27.20
CA VAL A 241 -7.24 9.45 28.06
C VAL A 241 -6.69 10.88 28.11
N LEU A 242 -6.53 11.52 26.95
CA LEU A 242 -6.04 12.90 26.87
C LEU A 242 -6.99 13.91 27.52
N ARG A 243 -8.31 13.75 27.33
CA ARG A 243 -9.32 14.64 27.96
C ARG A 243 -9.35 14.49 29.48
N ARG A 244 -9.16 13.29 30.02
CA ARG A 244 -9.10 13.07 31.47
C ARG A 244 -7.83 13.66 32.08
N ARG A 245 -6.69 13.52 31.39
CA ARG A 245 -5.40 14.08 31.83
C ARG A 245 -5.34 15.60 31.75
N HIS A 246 -5.97 16.18 30.72
CA HIS A 246 -5.93 17.61 30.42
C HIS A 246 -7.34 18.22 30.32
N PRO A 247 -8.09 18.28 31.44
CA PRO A 247 -9.47 18.76 31.42
C PRO A 247 -9.54 20.22 30.96
N GLY A 248 -10.47 20.50 30.03
CA GLY A 248 -10.71 21.85 29.50
C GLY A 248 -9.71 22.35 28.46
N GLN A 249 -8.77 21.51 28.02
CA GLN A 249 -7.88 21.81 26.89
C GLN A 249 -8.30 21.03 25.64
N ASP A 250 -8.25 21.69 24.49
CA ASP A 250 -8.48 21.04 23.21
C ASP A 250 -7.28 20.19 22.84
N ILE A 251 -7.53 18.95 22.40
CA ILE A 251 -6.47 17.98 22.01
C ILE A 251 -5.53 18.58 20.96
N GLU A 252 -6.06 19.40 20.04
CA GLU A 252 -5.28 20.07 18.98
C GLU A 252 -4.23 21.05 19.54
N THR A 253 -4.43 21.56 20.76
CA THR A 253 -3.58 22.57 21.39
C THR A 253 -2.55 21.99 22.38
N LEU A 254 -2.65 20.70 22.70
CA LEU A 254 -1.73 20.02 23.61
C LEU A 254 -0.29 20.06 23.07
N LYS A 255 0.70 19.92 23.95
CA LYS A 255 2.13 19.86 23.57
C LYS A 255 2.49 18.50 22.96
N GLU A 256 3.48 18.46 22.07
CA GLU A 256 3.94 17.20 21.43
C GLU A 256 4.45 16.18 22.47
N GLU A 257 5.05 16.66 23.56
CA GLU A 257 5.52 15.83 24.68
C GLU A 257 4.41 14.94 25.28
N GLU A 258 3.16 15.42 25.29
CA GLU A 258 2.03 14.65 25.84
C GLU A 258 1.68 13.45 24.95
N PHE A 259 1.84 13.58 23.63
CA PHE A 259 1.64 12.49 22.69
C PHE A 259 2.81 11.50 22.73
N GLY A 260 4.04 11.99 22.98
CA GLY A 260 5.20 11.13 23.23
C GLY A 260 5.04 10.27 24.48
N LYS A 261 4.63 10.87 25.61
CA LYS A 261 4.31 10.11 26.84
C LYS A 261 3.22 9.07 26.60
N LEU A 262 2.13 9.46 25.94
CA LEU A 262 1.03 8.54 25.61
C LEU A 262 1.54 7.35 24.78
N TYR A 263 2.39 7.62 23.80
CA TYR A 263 2.98 6.58 22.96
C TYR A 263 3.91 5.65 23.76
N ASP A 264 4.79 6.19 24.61
CA ASP A 264 5.70 5.40 25.43
C ASP A 264 4.92 4.48 26.39
N GLU A 265 3.85 4.98 27.00
CA GLU A 265 3.00 4.20 27.91
C GLU A 265 2.22 3.09 27.20
N MET A 266 1.83 3.31 25.93
CA MET A 266 1.24 2.27 25.09
C MET A 266 2.27 1.24 24.62
N ALA A 267 3.54 1.63 24.47
CA ALA A 267 4.61 0.77 24.00
C ALA A 267 5.23 -0.10 25.10
N ASP A 268 5.27 0.40 26.33
CA ASP A 268 5.84 -0.30 27.48
C ASP A 268 4.76 -1.06 28.27
N GLY A 269 4.88 -2.39 28.30
CA GLY A 269 3.97 -3.27 29.04
C GLY A 269 3.91 -3.01 30.55
N ASN A 270 4.89 -2.30 31.12
CA ASN A 270 4.87 -1.87 32.53
C ASN A 270 4.05 -0.60 32.74
N LEU A 271 4.04 0.30 31.76
CA LEU A 271 3.39 1.61 31.83
C LEU A 271 1.95 1.59 31.29
N VAL A 272 1.56 0.51 30.60
CA VAL A 272 0.21 0.32 30.07
C VAL A 272 -0.91 0.48 31.12
N LYS A 273 -0.60 0.22 32.39
CA LYS A 273 -1.56 0.40 33.50
C LYS A 273 -1.97 1.87 33.66
N ASN A 274 -1.09 2.82 33.36
CA ASN A 274 -1.39 4.24 33.46
C ASN A 274 -2.50 4.62 32.48
N ILE A 275 -2.39 4.19 31.22
CA ILE A 275 -3.41 4.51 30.21
C ILE A 275 -4.74 3.81 30.51
N ILE A 276 -4.70 2.61 31.09
CA ILE A 276 -5.92 1.88 31.52
C ILE A 276 -6.66 2.66 32.60
N ASN A 277 -5.94 3.12 33.62
CA ASN A 277 -6.53 3.93 34.68
C ASN A 277 -7.11 5.25 34.15
N ASP A 278 -6.48 5.81 33.12
CA ASP A 278 -6.84 7.11 32.56
C ASP A 278 -7.91 7.05 31.47
N GLY A 279 -8.46 5.88 31.13
CA GLY A 279 -9.60 5.77 30.22
C GLY A 279 -9.50 4.68 29.15
N TRP A 280 -8.37 3.97 29.04
CA TRP A 280 -8.28 2.83 28.13
C TRP A 280 -9.02 1.62 28.70
N ASP A 281 -10.16 1.25 28.11
CA ASP A 281 -10.94 0.04 28.43
C ASP A 281 -10.43 -1.23 27.71
N PRO A 282 -9.81 -2.20 28.43
CA PRO A 282 -9.31 -3.44 27.83
C PRO A 282 -10.40 -4.36 27.25
N ASN A 283 -11.67 -4.17 27.64
CA ASN A 283 -12.78 -4.94 27.08
C ASN A 283 -13.15 -4.47 25.67
N ARG A 284 -12.90 -3.19 25.36
CA ARG A 284 -13.09 -2.62 24.02
C ARG A 284 -11.87 -2.89 23.13
N TYR A 285 -10.67 -2.81 23.67
CA TYR A 285 -9.44 -3.17 22.96
C TYR A 285 -8.34 -3.63 23.92
N ASN A 286 -7.95 -4.90 23.84
CA ASN A 286 -7.15 -5.51 24.92
C ASN A 286 -5.67 -5.06 24.97
N ASN A 287 -5.08 -4.63 23.85
CA ASN A 287 -3.63 -4.50 23.73
C ASN A 287 -3.24 -3.19 23.02
N PRO A 288 -2.94 -2.12 23.78
CA PRO A 288 -2.50 -0.84 23.24
C PRO A 288 -1.25 -0.94 22.36
N SER A 289 -0.30 -1.82 22.72
CA SER A 289 0.93 -2.03 21.97
C SER A 289 0.68 -2.64 20.59
N TYR A 290 -0.37 -3.45 20.44
CA TYR A 290 -0.78 -3.97 19.14
C TYR A 290 -1.32 -2.86 18.22
N PHE A 291 -2.09 -1.91 18.76
CA PHE A 291 -2.51 -0.75 17.98
C PHE A 291 -1.30 0.11 17.56
N LEU A 292 -0.30 0.29 18.44
CA LEU A 292 0.94 0.97 18.05
C LEU A 292 1.71 0.23 16.95
N TYR A 293 1.76 -1.09 16.99
CA TYR A 293 2.37 -1.88 15.92
C TYR A 293 1.69 -1.61 14.56
N LEU A 294 0.35 -1.64 14.54
CA LEU A 294 -0.45 -1.32 13.36
C LEU A 294 -0.19 0.11 12.87
N LEU A 295 -0.20 1.08 13.78
CA LEU A 295 0.04 2.48 13.48
C LEU A 295 1.45 2.71 12.92
N ARG A 296 2.48 2.13 13.54
CA ARG A 296 3.87 2.19 13.05
C ARG A 296 3.98 1.64 11.65
N ARG A 297 3.39 0.47 11.37
CA ARG A 297 3.41 -0.13 10.03
C ARG A 297 2.86 0.84 8.99
N HIS A 298 1.70 1.43 9.24
CA HIS A 298 1.07 2.31 8.26
C HIS A 298 1.78 3.66 8.16
N ALA A 299 2.29 4.20 9.27
CA ALA A 299 3.06 5.43 9.29
C ALA A 299 4.34 5.32 8.45
N TRP A 300 5.13 4.28 8.69
CA TRP A 300 6.34 4.00 7.93
C TRP A 300 6.03 3.75 6.45
N THR A 301 5.01 2.95 6.14
CA THR A 301 4.63 2.70 4.73
C THR A 301 4.17 3.98 4.05
N GLY A 302 3.34 4.78 4.71
CA GLY A 302 2.81 6.04 4.19
C GLY A 302 3.86 7.11 3.94
N ALA A 303 4.88 7.19 4.79
CA ALA A 303 5.99 8.12 4.61
C ALA A 303 6.77 7.87 3.30
N PHE A 304 6.78 6.63 2.80
CA PHE A 304 7.59 6.21 1.65
C PHE A 304 6.79 5.75 0.42
N SER A 305 5.47 5.83 0.43
CA SER A 305 4.62 5.30 -0.65
C SER A 305 4.18 6.32 -1.71
N HIS A 306 4.28 7.64 -1.47
CA HIS A 306 3.69 8.65 -2.36
C HIS A 306 4.73 9.30 -3.31
N PRO A 307 4.56 9.29 -4.65
CA PRO A 307 5.54 9.91 -5.58
C PRO A 307 5.64 11.44 -5.47
N LYS A 308 4.52 12.13 -5.19
CA LYS A 308 4.45 13.62 -5.07
C LYS A 308 4.72 14.18 -3.66
N TYR A 309 4.65 13.35 -2.61
CA TYR A 309 4.65 13.77 -1.19
C TYR A 309 5.43 12.84 -0.27
N GLY A 310 5.98 11.75 -0.81
CA GLY A 310 6.74 10.75 -0.07
C GLY A 310 8.10 11.33 0.21
N GLY A 311 8.17 12.08 1.32
CA GLY A 311 9.21 12.24 2.33
C GLY A 311 10.67 11.90 2.02
N ASN A 312 11.08 11.80 0.77
CA ASN A 312 12.41 11.39 0.42
C ASN A 312 12.93 12.20 -0.77
N PRO A 313 12.96 13.54 -0.66
CA PRO A 313 13.54 14.33 -1.70
C PRO A 313 15.01 13.90 -1.88
N GLY A 314 15.32 13.37 -3.07
CA GLY A 314 16.67 12.91 -3.42
C GLY A 314 17.22 11.71 -2.62
N GLY A 315 16.40 10.90 -1.96
CA GLY A 315 16.94 9.74 -1.21
C GLY A 315 17.38 10.05 0.24
N MET A 316 17.21 11.29 0.72
CA MET A 316 17.74 11.72 2.02
C MET A 316 17.13 11.02 3.24
N ALA A 317 15.82 10.75 3.27
CA ALA A 317 15.19 10.04 4.39
C ALA A 317 15.63 8.57 4.42
N TRP A 318 15.82 7.97 3.24
CA TRP A 318 16.39 6.63 3.13
C TRP A 318 17.86 6.57 3.58
N ALA A 319 18.65 7.59 3.22
CA ALA A 319 20.02 7.74 3.70
C ALA A 319 20.08 7.92 5.22
N TYR A 320 19.20 8.75 5.81
CA TYR A 320 19.08 8.90 7.25
C TYR A 320 18.81 7.54 7.93
N MET A 321 17.83 6.78 7.45
CA MET A 321 17.54 5.45 7.99
C MET A 321 18.73 4.48 7.87
N GLN A 322 19.49 4.53 6.78
CA GLN A 322 20.72 3.74 6.64
C GLN A 322 21.78 4.10 7.69
N GLU A 323 21.84 5.37 8.09
CA GLU A 323 22.74 5.83 9.15
C GLU A 323 22.23 5.46 10.54
N THR A 324 20.93 5.61 10.79
CA THR A 324 20.31 5.37 12.10
C THR A 324 20.19 3.89 12.45
N TYR A 325 19.72 3.06 11.51
CA TYR A 325 19.44 1.65 11.78
C TYR A 325 20.64 0.79 11.47
N LYS A 326 21.38 0.41 12.52
CA LYS A 326 22.52 -0.52 12.45
C LYS A 326 22.13 -1.90 12.93
N THR A 327 22.79 -2.95 12.41
CA THR A 327 22.58 -4.31 12.91
C THR A 327 23.17 -4.45 14.31
N ASN A 328 22.56 -5.32 15.13
CA ASN A 328 23.02 -5.57 16.50
C ASN A 328 24.40 -6.25 16.52
N ASP A 329 24.67 -7.13 15.55
CA ASP A 329 25.90 -7.91 15.47
C ASP A 329 27.10 -7.07 15.01
N ASN A 330 26.85 -6.05 14.17
CA ASN A 330 27.89 -5.13 13.73
C ASN A 330 27.33 -3.73 13.48
N LYS A 331 27.67 -2.79 14.36
CA LYS A 331 27.23 -1.39 14.26
C LYS A 331 27.73 -0.65 13.00
N SER A 332 28.71 -1.20 12.27
CA SER A 332 29.12 -0.64 10.97
C SER A 332 28.21 -1.06 9.81
N VAL A 333 27.38 -2.09 10.00
CA VAL A 333 26.47 -2.62 8.98
C VAL A 333 25.09 -2.04 9.18
N THR A 334 24.50 -1.50 8.10
CA THR A 334 23.14 -0.98 8.13
C THR A 334 22.12 -2.14 8.15
N ALA A 335 21.08 -2.02 8.96
CA ALA A 335 19.89 -2.86 8.89
C ALA A 335 18.90 -2.36 7.82
N PHE A 336 19.14 -1.18 7.25
CA PHE A 336 18.32 -0.53 6.23
C PHE A 336 19.17 -0.20 4.99
N ASP A 337 19.46 -1.22 4.17
CA ASP A 337 20.17 -1.08 2.89
C ASP A 337 19.18 -0.80 1.74
N TRP A 338 18.70 0.44 1.69
CA TRP A 338 17.78 0.88 0.64
C TRP A 338 18.43 0.96 -0.73
N ARG A 339 19.76 1.14 -0.81
CA ARG A 339 20.48 1.24 -2.09
C ARG A 339 20.38 -0.06 -2.87
N ARG A 340 20.37 -1.21 -2.17
CA ARG A 340 20.07 -2.52 -2.77
C ARG A 340 18.66 -2.61 -3.38
N ALA A 341 17.74 -1.78 -2.90
CA ALA A 341 16.36 -1.70 -3.39
C ALA A 341 16.16 -0.63 -4.48
N ILE A 342 17.13 0.27 -4.70
CA ILE A 342 17.12 1.17 -5.86
C ILE A 342 17.48 0.36 -7.09
N GLU A 343 16.58 0.34 -8.06
CA GLU A 343 16.81 -0.22 -9.37
C GLU A 343 17.06 0.95 -10.35
N PRO A 344 17.93 0.81 -11.37
CA PRO A 344 18.00 1.78 -12.46
C PRO A 344 16.60 1.95 -13.09
N PRO A 345 16.26 3.11 -13.68
CA PRO A 345 14.96 3.34 -14.31
C PRO A 345 14.64 2.18 -15.26
N LEU A 346 13.49 1.55 -15.04
CA LEU A 346 13.13 0.23 -15.58
C LEU A 346 12.73 0.32 -17.06
N GLY A 347 13.31 -0.57 -17.89
CA GLY A 347 12.91 -0.82 -19.27
C GLY A 347 13.89 -0.32 -20.34
N THR A 348 13.85 -0.95 -21.52
CA THR A 348 14.57 -0.52 -22.74
C THR A 348 13.86 0.61 -23.48
N SER A 349 12.69 1.04 -22.98
CA SER A 349 11.88 2.09 -23.60
C SER A 349 12.56 3.45 -23.44
N THR A 350 12.90 4.07 -24.57
CA THR A 350 13.44 5.43 -24.63
C THR A 350 12.44 6.50 -24.17
N GLU A 351 11.17 6.15 -24.01
CA GLU A 351 10.09 7.06 -23.60
C GLU A 351 9.88 7.12 -22.08
N TYR A 352 10.42 6.16 -21.32
CA TYR A 352 10.22 6.09 -19.87
C TYR A 352 11.39 6.76 -19.11
N LYS A 353 11.08 7.77 -18.28
CA LYS A 353 12.08 8.56 -17.54
C LYS A 353 12.04 8.38 -16.02
N GLY A 354 11.30 7.39 -15.51
CA GLY A 354 11.09 7.17 -14.06
C GLY A 354 9.81 7.81 -13.57
#